data_AF-A0A556P652-F1
#
_entry.id   AF-A0A556P652-F1
#
_cell.length_a   1.000
_cell.length_b   1.000
_cell.length_c   1.000
_cell.angle_alpha   90.00
_cell.angle_beta   90.00
_cell.angle_gamma   90.00
#
_symmetry.space_group_name_H-M   'P 1'
#
loop_
_entity.id
_entity.type
_entity.pdbx_description
1 polymer ?
#
loop_
_entity_poly.entity_id
_entity_poly.type
_entity_poly.pdbx_seq_one_letter_code
_entity_poly.pdbx_strand_id
1 'polypeptide(L)' 'LGLTLEDYVNAQILACSELDVPVYDAYHTDYFKPYNPAFRKSSMPDGLHPNERGHEVIMYELIKNYYQFYG' A
#
# COMPACT_ATOMS: atom_id res chain seq x y z
N LEU A 1 5.07 23.05 2.38
CA LEU A 1 4.42 22.48 1.19
C LEU A 1 2.94 22.18 1.41
N GLY A 2 2.49 21.81 2.63
CA GLY A 2 1.05 21.64 2.91
C GLY A 2 0.43 20.43 2.20
N LEU A 3 1.26 19.45 1.85
CA LEU A 3 0.89 18.24 1.11
C LEU A 3 0.44 17.13 2.07
N THR A 4 -0.52 16.34 1.61
CA THR A 4 -1.05 15.14 2.26
C THR A 4 -0.25 13.90 1.86
N LEU A 5 -0.40 12.79 2.59
CA LEU A 5 0.22 11.51 2.19
C LEU A 5 -0.27 11.06 0.80
N GLU A 6 -1.54 11.32 0.47
CA GLU A 6 -2.12 11.01 -0.84
C GLU A 6 -1.44 11.78 -1.98
N ASP A 7 -1.05 13.04 -1.75
CA ASP A 7 -0.31 13.82 -2.76
C ASP A 7 1.04 13.17 -3.11
N TYR A 8 1.75 12.62 -2.11
CA TYR A 8 3.02 11.93 -2.34
C TYR A 8 2.82 10.60 -3.06
N VAL A 9 1.79 9.84 -2.70
CA VAL A 9 1.45 8.56 -3.36
C VAL A 9 1.08 8.81 -4.82
N ASN A 10 0.25 9.80 -5.10
CA ASN A 10 -0.14 10.15 -6.47
C ASN A 10 1.06 10.58 -7.31
N ALA A 11 2.01 11.32 -6.72
CA ALA A 11 3.26 11.69 -7.41
C ALA A 11 4.13 10.46 -7.73
N GLN A 12 4.22 9.48 -6.83
CA GLN A 12 4.94 8.23 -7.08
C GLN A 12 4.31 7.42 -8.22
N ILE A 13 2.98 7.27 -8.20
CA ILE A 13 2.24 6.56 -9.25
C ILE A 13 2.43 7.24 -10.61
N LEU A 14 2.30 8.57 -10.66
CA LEU A 14 2.52 9.34 -11.89
C LEU A 14 3.93 9.12 -12.44
N ALA A 15 4.95 9.25 -11.60
CA ALA A 15 6.34 9.06 -12.01
C ALA A 15 6.60 7.64 -12.54
N CYS A 16 6.06 6.62 -11.88
CA CYS A 16 6.14 5.23 -12.35
C CYS A 16 5.46 5.04 -13.71
N SER A 17 4.28 5.64 -13.91
CA SER A 17 3.57 5.59 -15.19
C SER A 17 4.34 6.30 -16.32
N GLU A 18 4.97 7.44 -16.05
CA GLU A 18 5.75 8.19 -17.05
C GLU A 18 7.03 7.46 -17.47
N LEU A 19 7.59 6.64 -16.58
CA LEU A 19 8.83 5.89 -16.79
C LEU A 19 8.60 4.44 -17.23
N ASP A 20 7.35 4.01 -17.43
CA ASP A 20 6.98 2.62 -17.73
C ASP A 20 7.52 1.63 -16.68
N VAL A 21 7.47 2.03 -15.40
CA VAL A 21 7.88 1.20 -14.27
C VAL A 21 6.64 0.67 -13.55
N PRO A 22 6.47 -0.65 -13.40
CA PRO A 22 5.36 -1.21 -12.62
C PRO A 22 5.37 -0.70 -11.18
N VAL A 23 4.20 -0.32 -10.66
CA VAL A 23 4.02 0.16 -9.29
C VAL A 23 2.92 -0.60 -8.59
N TYR A 24 3.20 -1.06 -7.38
CA TYR A 24 2.18 -1.60 -6.48
C TYR A 24 1.69 -0.51 -5.54
N ASP A 25 0.43 -0.11 -5.74
CA ASP A 25 -0.23 0.91 -4.93
C ASP A 25 -0.81 0.31 -3.64
N ALA A 26 0.01 0.26 -2.61
CA ALA A 26 -0.39 -0.20 -1.28
C ALA A 26 -1.29 0.79 -0.52
N TYR A 27 -1.46 2.01 -1.02
CA TYR A 27 -2.25 3.05 -0.34
C TYR A 27 -3.75 2.93 -0.69
N HIS A 28 -4.06 2.59 -1.94
CA HIS A 28 -5.45 2.46 -2.44
C HIS A 28 -5.98 1.00 -2.48
N THR A 29 -5.33 0.05 -1.80
CA THR A 29 -5.83 -1.35 -1.70
C THR A 29 -7.02 -1.49 -0.75
N ASP A 30 -7.92 -2.43 -1.09
CA ASP A 30 -9.07 -2.80 -0.28
C ASP A 30 -8.74 -3.62 0.98
N TYR A 31 -7.47 -4.05 1.18
CA TYR A 31 -7.12 -4.98 2.26
C TYR A 31 -6.09 -4.41 3.25
N PHE A 32 -5.15 -3.57 2.81
CA PHE A 32 -4.28 -2.83 3.73
C PHE A 32 -5.00 -1.55 4.21
N LYS A 33 -5.60 -1.60 5.40
CA LYS A 33 -6.45 -0.51 5.94
C LYS A 33 -5.83 0.19 7.16
N PRO A 34 -4.74 0.96 6.99
CA PRO A 34 -4.02 1.57 8.12
C PRO A 34 -4.87 2.56 8.93
N TYR A 35 -5.94 3.12 8.34
CA TYR A 35 -6.88 4.03 9.03
C TYR A 35 -8.03 3.32 9.76
N ASN A 36 -8.25 2.03 9.51
CA ASN A 36 -9.24 1.26 10.26
C ASN A 36 -8.69 0.96 11.67
N PRO A 37 -9.41 1.34 12.76
CA PRO A 37 -8.89 1.16 14.12
C PRO A 37 -8.60 -0.29 14.50
N ALA A 38 -9.40 -1.25 14.02
CA ALA A 38 -9.21 -2.66 14.31
C ALA A 38 -7.97 -3.21 13.57
N PHE A 39 -7.81 -2.85 12.29
CA PHE A 39 -6.63 -3.20 11.50
C PHE A 39 -5.36 -2.62 12.12
N ARG A 40 -5.37 -1.33 12.47
CA ARG A 40 -4.24 -0.66 13.12
C ARG A 40 -3.85 -1.36 14.41
N LYS A 41 -4.82 -1.67 15.28
CA LYS A 41 -4.58 -2.39 16.53
C LYS A 41 -3.96 -3.78 16.32
N SER A 42 -4.38 -4.53 15.30
CA SER A 42 -3.89 -5.90 15.07
C SER A 42 -2.60 -5.98 14.27
N SER A 43 -2.36 -5.02 13.39
CA SER A 43 -1.37 -5.14 12.31
C SER A 43 -0.35 -4.01 12.27
N MET A 44 -0.61 -2.88 12.93
CA MET A 44 0.26 -1.68 12.97
C MET A 44 0.09 -0.94 14.31
N PRO A 45 0.46 -1.55 15.46
CA PRO A 45 0.06 -1.07 16.79
C PRO A 45 0.62 0.31 17.16
N ASP A 46 1.74 0.73 16.54
CA ASP A 46 2.32 2.06 16.67
C ASP A 46 1.70 3.10 15.72
N GLY A 47 0.79 2.68 14.85
CA GLY A 47 0.12 3.50 13.86
C GLY A 47 0.90 3.73 12.56
N LEU A 48 2.10 3.14 12.40
CA LEU A 48 2.96 3.37 11.24
C LEU A 48 3.63 2.11 10.69
N HIS A 49 4.21 1.26 11.52
CA HIS A 49 4.97 0.10 11.06
C HIS A 49 4.10 -1.15 11.05
N PRO A 50 3.99 -1.87 9.92
CA PRO A 50 3.41 -3.20 9.90
C PRO A 50 4.16 -4.16 10.81
N ASN A 51 3.43 -4.96 11.58
CA ASN A 51 3.97 -6.16 12.23
C ASN A 51 3.91 -7.36 11.26
N GLU A 52 4.19 -8.57 11.76
CA GLU A 52 4.12 -9.81 10.95
C GLU A 52 2.78 -9.97 10.23
N ARG A 53 1.65 -9.72 10.90
CA ARG A 53 0.31 -9.79 10.31
C ARG A 53 0.08 -8.70 9.27
N GLY A 54 0.58 -7.49 9.51
CA GLY A 54 0.51 -6.40 8.53
C GLY A 54 1.30 -6.72 7.25
N HIS A 55 2.51 -7.26 7.41
CA HIS A 55 3.34 -7.72 6.30
C HIS A 55 2.70 -8.87 5.53
N GLU A 56 2.06 -9.83 6.20
CA GLU A 56 1.32 -10.92 5.57
C GLU A 56 0.21 -10.40 4.64
N VAL A 57 -0.59 -9.42 5.10
CA VAL A 57 -1.63 -8.80 4.28
C VAL A 57 -1.04 -8.10 3.05
N ILE A 58 0.04 -7.33 3.23
CA ILE A 58 0.72 -6.64 2.12
C ILE A 58 1.22 -7.66 1.09
N MET A 59 1.80 -8.78 1.54
CA MET A 59 2.33 -9.82 0.67
C MET A 59 1.25 -10.47 -0.19
N TYR A 60 0.10 -10.85 0.41
CA TYR A 60 -0.99 -11.46 -0.35
C TYR A 60 -1.54 -10.52 -1.43
N GLU A 61 -1.68 -9.24 -1.12
CA GLU A 61 -2.15 -8.25 -2.07
C GLU A 61 -1.16 -8.01 -3.20
N LEU A 62 0.14 -7.92 -2.88
CA LEU A 62 1.20 -7.79 -3.87
C LEU A 62 1.24 -8.99 -4.83
N ILE A 63 1.18 -10.21 -4.31
CA ILE A 63 1.18 -11.45 -5.11
C ILE A 63 -0.05 -11.49 -6.01
N LYS A 64 -1.23 -11.17 -5.47
CA LYS A 64 -2.48 -11.14 -6.24
C LYS A 64 -2.39 -10.13 -7.39
N ASN A 65 -1.87 -8.92 -7.11
CA ASN A 65 -1.67 -7.88 -8.11
C ASN A 65 -0.69 -8.35 -9.21
N TYR A 66 0.45 -8.94 -8.82
CA TYR A 66 1.43 -9.48 -9.75
C TYR A 66 0.82 -10.51 -10.71
N TYR A 67 0.10 -11.51 -10.19
CA TYR A 67 -0.53 -12.53 -11.04
C TYR A 67 -1.68 -11.99 -11.89
N GLN A 68 -2.37 -10.94 -11.46
CA GLN A 68 -3.41 -10.31 -12.27
C GLN A 68 -2.84 -9.65 -13.54
N PHE A 69 -1.62 -9.10 -13.48
CA PHE A 69 -0.99 -8.42 -14.62
C PHE A 69 -0.02 -9.30 -15.43
N TYR A 70 0.60 -10.29 -14.78
CA TYR A 70 1.71 -11.06 -15.36
C TYR A 70 1.57 -12.59 -15.25
N GLY A 71 0.45 -13.09 -14.70
CA GLY A 71 0.18 -14.51 -14.48
C GLY A 71 -0.52 -15.23 -15.63
#